data_AF-A0A7Y2ZYI3-F1
#
_entry.id   AF-A0A7Y2ZYI3-F1
#
_cell.length_a   1.000
_cell.length_b   1.000
_cell.length_c   1.000
_cell.angle_alpha   90.00
_cell.angle_beta   90.00
_cell.angle_gamma   90.00
#
_symmetry.space_group_name_H-M   'P 1'
#
loop_
_entity.id
_entity.type
_entity.pdbx_description
1 polymer ?
#
loop_
_entity_poly.entity_id
_entity_poly.type
_entity_poly.pdbx_seq_one_letter_code
_entity_poly.pdbx_strand_id
1 'polypeptide(L)'
;MADDFLDSNFVQHECKDPRDIGDPILMACVYEILSFQQEDSAGLSPKDMAEKMAIYSLSILMESVNRESHIGLEPPDLNTVLSMDRIIAFKEKNPEFVKVLKQACIIQNSEKGWFQNIKDKLL
;
A
#
# COMPACT_ATOMS: atom_id res chain seq x y z
N MET A 1 -2.52 -0.69 19.36
CA MET A 1 -1.29 -1.46 19.10
C MET A 1 -1.68 -2.56 18.13
N ALA A 2 -0.77 -2.96 17.23
CA ALA A 2 -1.12 -3.86 16.13
C ALA A 2 -1.66 -5.22 16.60
N ASP A 3 -1.25 -5.68 17.77
CA ASP A 3 -1.76 -6.86 18.48
C ASP A 3 -3.25 -6.72 18.85
N ASP A 4 -3.65 -5.63 19.50
CA ASP A 4 -5.06 -5.36 19.82
C ASP A 4 -5.93 -5.30 18.55
N PHE A 5 -5.39 -4.75 17.46
CA PHE A 5 -6.07 -4.70 16.17
C PHE A 5 -6.23 -6.09 15.56
N LEU A 6 -5.18 -6.92 15.58
CA LEU A 6 -5.20 -8.29 15.05
C LEU A 6 -6.20 -9.17 15.81
N ASP A 7 -6.19 -9.10 17.14
CA ASP A 7 -7.07 -9.90 18.00
C ASP A 7 -8.54 -9.47 17.90
N SER A 8 -8.81 -8.19 17.62
CA SER A 8 -10.18 -7.65 17.51
C SER A 8 -10.80 -7.81 16.12
N ASN A 9 -9.98 -7.88 15.06
CA ASN A 9 -10.46 -7.87 13.67
C ASN A 9 -10.26 -9.21 12.94
N PHE A 10 -9.46 -10.14 13.48
CA PHE A 10 -9.27 -11.46 12.89
C PHE A 10 -9.72 -12.56 13.86
N VAL A 11 -11.03 -12.74 13.95
CA VAL A 11 -11.62 -13.90 14.65
C VAL A 11 -11.26 -15.15 13.83
N GLN A 12 -10.21 -15.87 14.26
CA GLN A 12 -9.60 -17.04 13.57
C GLN A 12 -10.59 -18.12 13.10
N HIS A 13 -11.83 -18.11 13.58
CA HIS A 13 -12.82 -19.16 13.42
C HIS A 13 -13.92 -18.80 12.39
N GLU A 14 -14.02 -17.53 11.98
CA GLU A 14 -15.10 -17.06 11.12
C GLU A 14 -14.62 -15.96 10.15
N CYS A 15 -13.90 -16.33 9.09
CA CYS A 15 -13.64 -15.42 7.97
C CYS A 15 -14.96 -15.15 7.22
N LYS A 16 -15.77 -14.21 7.70
CA LYS A 16 -17.11 -13.90 7.16
C LYS A 16 -17.11 -12.59 6.36
N ASP A 17 -16.12 -11.72 6.57
CA ASP A 17 -15.97 -10.44 5.89
C ASP A 17 -14.81 -10.48 4.88
N PRO A 18 -14.91 -9.87 3.69
CA PRO A 18 -13.78 -9.69 2.79
C PRO A 18 -12.57 -8.96 3.41
N ARG A 19 -12.78 -8.18 4.49
CA ARG A 19 -11.72 -7.61 5.34
C ARG A 19 -10.94 -8.69 6.10
N ASP A 20 -11.53 -9.86 6.34
CA ASP A 20 -10.91 -11.00 7.01
C ASP A 20 -10.00 -11.83 6.08
N ILE A 21 -9.95 -11.51 4.78
CA ILE A 21 -9.23 -12.28 3.74
C ILE A 21 -7.94 -11.58 3.29
N GLY A 22 -7.68 -10.35 3.75
CA GLY A 22 -6.43 -9.62 3.47
C GLY A 22 -5.25 -10.11 4.31
N ASP A 23 -4.02 -9.77 3.90
CA ASP A 23 -2.84 -9.98 4.76
C ASP A 23 -3.03 -9.19 6.07
N PRO A 24 -3.18 -9.89 7.21
CA PRO A 24 -3.57 -9.26 8.47
C PRO A 24 -2.48 -8.34 9.00
N ILE A 25 -1.21 -8.63 8.69
CA ILE A 25 -0.06 -7.82 9.12
C ILE A 25 -0.05 -6.52 8.32
N LEU A 26 -0.18 -6.59 6.99
CA LEU A 26 -0.25 -5.40 6.15
C LEU A 26 -1.45 -4.53 6.52
N MET A 27 -2.58 -5.15 6.83
CA MET A 27 -3.78 -4.44 7.26
C MET A 27 -3.55 -3.70 8.59
N ALA A 28 -3.01 -4.37 9.60
CA ALA A 28 -2.69 -3.76 10.89
C ALA A 28 -1.72 -2.58 10.75
N CYS A 29 -0.67 -2.73 9.95
CA CYS A 29 0.28 -1.65 9.66
C CYS A 29 -0.42 -0.42 9.06
N VAL A 30 -1.29 -0.63 8.06
CA VAL A 30 -2.03 0.47 7.42
C VAL A 30 -2.99 1.13 8.39
N TYR A 31 -3.72 0.37 9.20
CA TYR A 31 -4.64 0.92 10.21
C TYR A 31 -3.93 1.78 11.26
N GLU A 32 -2.78 1.34 11.76
CA GLU A 32 -1.99 2.10 12.74
C GLU A 32 -1.46 3.41 12.13
N ILE A 33 -1.02 3.39 10.86
CA ILE A 33 -0.59 4.61 10.16
C ILE A 33 -1.76 5.57 9.94
N LEU A 34 -2.93 5.07 9.52
CA LEU A 34 -4.13 5.90 9.34
C LEU A 34 -4.57 6.54 10.66
N SER A 35 -4.52 5.76 11.75
CA SER A 35 -4.82 6.25 13.10
C SER A 35 -3.85 7.37 13.50
N PHE A 36 -2.55 7.21 13.21
CA PHE A 36 -1.55 8.26 13.41
C PHE A 36 -1.84 9.52 12.57
N GLN A 37 -2.26 9.34 11.32
CA GLN A 37 -2.62 10.44 10.40
C GLN A 37 -3.94 11.13 10.75
N GLN A 38 -4.66 10.65 11.78
CA GLN A 38 -6.02 11.09 12.14
C GLN A 38 -7.01 10.94 10.97
N GLU A 39 -6.74 10.00 10.04
CA GLU A 39 -7.71 9.59 9.02
C GLU A 39 -8.70 8.60 9.66
N ASP A 40 -9.99 8.82 9.45
CA ASP A 40 -11.03 7.92 9.98
C ASP A 40 -10.99 6.58 9.25
N SER A 41 -10.31 5.62 9.88
CA SER A 41 -10.17 4.27 9.34
C SER A 41 -11.44 3.42 9.48
N ALA A 42 -12.42 3.85 10.30
CA ALA A 42 -13.68 3.15 10.49
C ALA A 42 -14.63 3.32 9.28
N GLY A 43 -14.41 4.36 8.47
CA GLY A 43 -15.16 4.63 7.25
C GLY A 43 -14.57 4.07 5.94
N LEU A 44 -13.39 3.43 6.00
CA LEU A 44 -12.72 2.94 4.79
C LEU A 44 -13.47 1.78 4.15
N SER A 45 -13.78 1.91 2.86
CA SER A 45 -14.31 0.78 2.10
C SER A 45 -13.20 -0.29 1.92
N PRO A 46 -13.56 -1.56 1.71
CA PRO A 46 -12.58 -2.60 1.38
C PRO A 46 -11.68 -2.23 0.18
N LYS A 47 -12.21 -1.44 -0.76
CA LYS A 47 -11.50 -0.94 -1.93
C LYS A 47 -10.39 0.04 -1.54
N ASP A 48 -10.72 0.99 -0.67
CA ASP A 48 -9.79 2.03 -0.22
C ASP A 48 -8.70 1.44 0.66
N MET A 49 -9.06 0.48 1.52
CA MET A 49 -8.09 -0.27 2.31
C MET A 49 -7.11 -1.04 1.41
N ALA A 50 -7.61 -1.76 0.40
CA ALA A 50 -6.75 -2.46 -0.55
C ALA A 50 -5.78 -1.50 -1.27
N GLU A 51 -6.28 -0.32 -1.68
CA GLU A 51 -5.44 0.72 -2.28
C GLU A 51 -4.33 1.19 -1.33
N LYS A 52 -4.65 1.53 -0.09
CA LYS A 52 -3.65 1.93 0.92
C LYS A 52 -2.65 0.82 1.23
N MET A 53 -3.08 -0.44 1.28
CA MET A 53 -2.19 -1.60 1.45
C MET A 53 -1.22 -1.78 0.28
N ALA A 54 -1.67 -1.59 -0.96
CA ALA A 54 -0.78 -1.63 -2.11
C ALA A 54 0.22 -0.47 -2.09
N ILE A 55 -0.23 0.73 -1.76
CA ILE A 55 0.66 1.90 -1.63
C ILE A 55 1.71 1.65 -0.56
N TYR A 56 1.30 1.18 0.62
CA TYR A 56 2.23 0.82 1.69
C TYR A 56 3.26 -0.22 1.23
N SER A 57 2.80 -1.30 0.60
CA SER A 57 3.68 -2.37 0.12
C SER A 57 4.69 -1.88 -0.92
N LEU A 58 4.24 -1.05 -1.87
CA LEU A 58 5.11 -0.42 -2.86
C LEU A 58 6.10 0.55 -2.19
N SER A 59 5.68 1.34 -1.22
CA SER A 59 6.55 2.24 -0.45
C SER A 59 7.69 1.50 0.25
N ILE A 60 7.42 0.35 0.85
CA ILE A 60 8.45 -0.48 1.48
C ILE A 60 9.41 -1.07 0.44
N LEU A 61 8.89 -1.60 -0.67
CA LEU A 61 9.72 -2.12 -1.77
C LEU A 61 10.64 -1.06 -2.37
N MET A 62 10.08 0.13 -2.66
CA MET A 62 10.85 1.26 -3.18
C MET A 62 11.92 1.72 -2.22
N GLU A 63 11.66 1.71 -0.91
CA GLU A 63 12.66 2.09 0.10
C GLU A 63 13.82 1.10 0.13
N SER A 64 13.56 -0.20 0.03
CA SER A 64 14.61 -1.23 -0.09
C SER A 64 15.50 -0.97 -1.32
N VAL A 65 14.89 -0.70 -2.47
CA VAL A 65 15.63 -0.40 -3.71
C VAL A 65 16.39 0.93 -3.62
N ASN A 66 15.79 1.97 -3.03
CA ASN A 66 16.42 3.29 -2.86
C ASN A 66 17.68 3.22 -1.99
N ARG A 67 17.66 2.43 -0.92
CA ARG A 67 18.82 2.23 -0.04
C ARG A 67 20.00 1.56 -0.74
N GLU A 68 19.73 0.62 -1.64
CA GLU A 68 20.78 -0.10 -2.38
C GLU A 68 21.28 0.67 -3.60
N SER A 69 20.37 1.35 -4.31
CA SER A 69 20.66 1.96 -5.62
C SER A 69 20.93 3.46 -5.55
N HIS A 70 20.85 4.08 -4.37
CA HIS A 70 21.05 5.51 -4.14
C HIS A 70 20.25 6.41 -5.10
N ILE A 71 18.97 6.09 -5.30
CA ILE A 71 18.06 6.81 -6.23
C ILE A 71 17.85 8.27 -5.80
N GLY A 72 18.19 8.61 -4.55
CA GLY A 72 18.17 9.97 -4.03
C GLY A 72 16.75 10.44 -3.70
N LEU A 73 15.90 9.51 -3.26
CA LEU A 73 14.63 9.84 -2.61
C LEU A 73 14.83 9.88 -1.10
N GLU A 74 14.25 10.90 -0.47
CA GLU A 74 14.18 10.96 0.98
C GLU A 74 13.44 9.73 1.52
N PRO A 75 13.82 9.14 2.65
CA PRO A 75 13.07 8.05 3.27
C PRO A 75 11.61 8.45 3.56
N PRO A 76 10.65 7.52 3.52
CA PRO A 76 9.28 7.83 3.90
C PRO A 76 9.18 8.01 5.42
N ASP A 77 8.28 8.88 5.85
CA ASP A 77 7.80 8.98 7.22
C ASP A 77 6.35 8.52 7.33
N LEU A 78 5.78 8.55 8.55
CA LEU A 78 4.40 8.13 8.78
C LEU A 78 3.37 8.99 8.03
N ASN A 79 3.70 10.23 7.64
CA ASN A 79 2.80 11.09 6.86
C ASN A 79 2.84 10.79 5.36
N THR A 80 3.95 10.23 4.87
CA THR A 80 4.23 10.08 3.44
C THR A 80 4.25 8.63 2.96
N VAL A 81 4.33 7.66 3.86
CA VAL A 81 4.41 6.22 3.51
C VAL A 81 3.16 5.70 2.79
N LEU A 82 1.99 6.31 3.02
CA LEU A 82 0.73 6.02 2.32
C LEU A 82 0.45 6.98 1.15
N SER A 83 1.43 7.79 0.72
CA SER A 83 1.24 8.77 -0.35
C SER A 83 1.57 8.19 -1.74
N MET A 84 0.65 8.40 -2.68
CA MET A 84 0.89 8.12 -4.11
C MET A 84 1.99 9.00 -4.70
N ASP A 85 2.16 10.23 -4.20
CA ASP A 85 3.12 11.19 -4.76
C ASP A 85 4.56 10.66 -4.64
N ARG A 86 4.82 9.86 -3.59
CA ARG A 86 6.10 9.17 -3.42
C ARG A 86 6.36 8.16 -4.52
N ILE A 87 5.34 7.39 -4.91
CA ILE A 87 5.46 6.38 -5.97
C ILE A 87 5.70 7.08 -7.32
N ILE A 88 5.05 8.22 -7.54
CA ILE A 88 5.27 9.06 -8.74
C ILE A 88 6.72 9.57 -8.76
N ALA A 89 7.21 10.14 -7.66
CA ALA A 89 8.59 10.63 -7.57
C ALA A 89 9.62 9.50 -7.76
N PHE A 90 9.33 8.28 -7.30
CA PHE A 90 10.17 7.11 -7.56
C PHE A 90 10.17 6.71 -9.04
N LYS A 91 9.01 6.68 -9.69
CA LYS A 91 8.89 6.43 -11.15
C LYS A 91 9.73 7.43 -11.95
N GLU A 92 9.70 8.71 -11.60
CA GLU A 92 10.44 9.76 -12.31
C GLU A 92 11.95 9.54 -12.25
N LYS A 93 12.47 9.11 -11.10
CA LYS A 93 13.90 8.84 -10.92
C LYS A 93 14.34 7.44 -11.36
N ASN A 94 13.42 6.48 -11.41
CA ASN A 94 13.68 5.10 -11.81
C ASN A 94 12.58 4.57 -12.76
N PRO A 95 12.60 4.95 -14.05
CA PRO A 95 11.55 4.58 -15.00
C PRO A 95 11.43 3.06 -15.25
N GLU A 96 12.54 2.31 -15.11
CA GLU A 96 12.54 0.85 -15.26
C GLU A 96 11.70 0.16 -14.17
N PHE A 97 11.44 0.84 -13.04
CA PHE A 97 10.54 0.35 -12.00
C PHE A 97 9.17 0.00 -12.55
N VAL A 98 8.59 0.85 -13.41
CA VAL A 98 7.26 0.61 -14.01
C VAL A 98 7.27 -0.66 -14.87
N LYS A 99 8.38 -0.94 -15.55
CA LYS A 99 8.54 -2.16 -16.35
C LYS A 99 8.57 -3.40 -15.47
N VAL A 100 9.25 -3.35 -14.33
CA VAL A 100 9.25 -4.44 -13.34
C VAL A 100 7.85 -4.67 -12.79
N LEU A 101 7.12 -3.60 -12.43
CA LEU A 101 5.74 -3.73 -11.94
C LEU A 101 4.80 -4.36 -12.97
N LYS A 102 4.99 -4.06 -14.26
CA LYS A 102 4.26 -4.70 -15.36
C LYS A 102 4.63 -6.17 -15.52
N GLN A 103 5.92 -6.51 -15.47
CA GLN A 103 6.41 -7.89 -15.58
C GLN A 103 5.98 -8.77 -14.40
N ALA A 104 5.92 -8.19 -13.20
CA ALA A 104 5.42 -8.84 -11.99
C ALA A 104 3.88 -8.90 -11.92
N CYS A 105 3.18 -8.45 -12.97
CA CYS A 105 1.72 -8.40 -13.03
C CYS A 105 1.05 -7.61 -11.88
N ILE A 106 1.78 -6.66 -11.27
CA ILE A 106 1.29 -5.75 -10.24
C ILE A 106 0.44 -4.65 -10.89
N ILE A 107 0.93 -4.09 -12.01
CA ILE A 107 0.15 -3.18 -12.85
C ILE A 107 -0.31 -3.96 -14.09
N GLN A 108 -1.60 -4.32 -14.12
CA GLN A 108 -2.20 -5.01 -15.27
C GLN A 108 -3.00 -4.06 -16.15
N ASN A 109 -3.04 -4.35 -17.45
CA ASN A 109 -4.01 -3.77 -18.38
C ASN A 109 -5.40 -4.41 -18.15
N SER A 110 -5.94 -4.28 -16.94
CA SER A 110 -7.34 -4.59 -16.65
C SER A 110 -8.15 -3.28 -16.67
N GLU A 111 -9.35 -3.30 -17.25
CA GLU A 111 -10.32 -2.20 -17.19
C GLU A 111 -11.15 -2.22 -15.89
N LYS A 112 -10.94 -3.22 -15.02
CA LYS A 112 -11.70 -3.42 -13.79
C LYS A 112 -10.76 -3.74 -12.63
N GLY A 113 -10.80 -2.91 -11.58
CA GLY A 113 -10.08 -3.16 -10.33
C GLY A 113 -9.77 -1.88 -9.54
N TRP A 114 -9.52 -2.04 -8.25
CA TRP A 114 -9.13 -0.96 -7.35
C TRP A 114 -7.73 -0.40 -7.66
N PHE A 115 -6.88 -1.19 -8.34
CA PHE A 115 -5.58 -0.78 -8.85
C PHE A 115 -5.62 0.26 -9.98
N GLN A 116 -6.81 0.62 -10.50
CA GLN A 116 -6.93 1.56 -11.61
C GLN A 116 -6.41 2.97 -11.23
N ASN A 117 -6.64 3.43 -9.99
CA ASN A 117 -6.11 4.71 -9.51
C ASN A 117 -4.57 4.75 -9.49
N ILE A 118 -3.95 3.66 -9.05
CA ILE A 118 -2.50 3.49 -9.05
C ILE A 118 -1.98 3.42 -10.49
N LYS A 119 -2.66 2.66 -11.35
CA LYS A 119 -2.33 2.53 -12.78
C LYS A 119 -2.39 3.86 -13.52
N ASP A 120 -3.44 4.65 -13.35
CA ASP A 120 -3.61 5.95 -14.05
C ASP A 120 -2.53 6.95 -13.64
N LYS A 121 -2.01 6.84 -12.41
CA LYS A 121 -0.90 7.68 -11.94
C LYS A 121 0.48 7.16 -12.37
N LEU A 122 0.60 5.86 -12.67
CA LEU A 122 1.87 5.21 -13.03
C LEU A 122 2.06 4.98 -14.52
N LEU A 123 1.02 5.06 -15.34
CA LEU A 123 1.11 5.07 -16.81
C LEU A 123 1.22 6.51 -17.29
#